data_AF-A0A2V9G5X8-F1
#
_entry.id   AF-A0A2V9G5X8-F1
#
_cell.length_a   1.000
_cell.length_b   1.000
_cell.length_c   1.000
_cell.angle_alpha   90.00
_cell.angle_beta   90.00
_cell.angle_gamma   90.00
#
_symmetry.space_group_name_H-M   'P 1'
#
loop_
_entity.id
_entity.type
_entity.pdbx_description
1 polymer ?
#
loop_
_entity_poly.entity_id
_entity_poly.type
_entity_poly.pdbx_seq_one_letter_code
_entity_poly.pdbx_strand_id
1 'polypeptide(L)'
;MPYHMVKPSALDLIKHGRKDYAEVERYSADPKAFLSFLDTLGVERAGLINYVAPKIIGFTPEVNDWSAKYCSAAPDRLIAFGGVLPGTVPDPGREVDRLAKLGIRAIKMHPSHQVLSPNDY
;
A
#
# COMPACT_ATOMS: atom_id res chain seq x y z
N MET A 1 3.62 5.63 -4.25
CA MET A 1 2.61 5.70 -3.19
C MET A 1 1.70 6.90 -3.44
N PRO A 2 0.44 6.90 -2.98
CA PRO A 2 -0.46 8.04 -3.14
C PRO A 2 -0.10 9.14 -2.13
N TYR A 3 0.91 9.95 -2.44
CA TYR A 3 1.49 10.96 -1.54
C TYR A 3 0.48 11.96 -0.98
N HIS A 4 -0.56 12.30 -1.75
CA HIS A 4 -1.61 13.21 -1.32
C HIS A 4 -2.42 12.70 -0.11
N MET A 5 -2.37 11.40 0.20
CA MET A 5 -3.01 10.82 1.38
C MET A 5 -2.10 10.90 2.62
N VAL A 6 -0.78 11.00 2.45
CA VAL A 6 0.17 10.85 3.54
C VAL A 6 0.23 12.13 4.38
N LYS A 7 0.11 11.99 5.70
CA LYS A 7 0.24 13.12 6.62
C LYS A 7 1.65 13.72 6.55
N PRO A 8 1.81 15.06 6.65
CA PRO A 8 3.11 15.71 6.55
C PRO A 8 4.16 15.15 7.52
N SER A 9 3.81 14.97 8.79
CA SER A 9 4.74 14.43 9.80
C SER A 9 5.18 12.99 9.50
N ALA A 10 4.30 12.17 8.94
CA ALA A 10 4.65 10.82 8.51
C ALA A 10 5.57 10.86 7.28
N LEU A 11 5.32 11.77 6.34
CA LEU A 11 6.16 11.95 5.16
C LEU A 11 7.57 12.45 5.52
N ASP A 12 7.67 13.38 6.48
CA ASP A 12 8.95 13.88 6.98
C ASP A 12 9.78 12.75 7.58
N LEU A 13 9.15 11.87 8.38
CA LEU A 13 9.82 10.70 8.95
C LEU A 13 10.25 9.70 7.85
N ILE A 14 9.40 9.45 6.85
CA ILE A 14 9.71 8.57 5.70
C ILE A 14 10.93 9.08 4.91
N LYS A 15 11.11 10.40 4.84
CA LYS A 15 12.22 11.07 4.15
C LYS A 15 13.48 11.15 5.01
N HIS A 16 13.33 11.14 6.33
CA HIS A 16 14.44 11.37 7.25
C HIS A 16 15.57 10.36 7.05
N GLY A 17 16.78 10.88 6.78
CA GLY A 17 17.99 10.07 6.59
C GLY A 17 18.11 9.33 5.26
N ARG A 18 17.11 9.41 4.36
CA ARG A 18 17.18 8.76 3.04
C ARG A 18 18.03 9.54 2.05
N LYS A 19 18.84 8.81 1.28
CA LYS A 19 19.66 9.35 0.18
C LYS A 19 19.07 9.06 -1.20
N ASP A 20 18.18 8.09 -1.26
CA ASP A 20 17.57 7.47 -2.45
C ASP A 20 16.10 7.89 -2.66
N TYR A 21 15.62 8.88 -1.90
CA TYR A 21 14.19 9.21 -1.86
C TYR A 21 13.62 9.57 -3.25
N ALA A 22 14.38 10.26 -4.10
CA ALA A 22 13.94 10.61 -5.45
C ALA A 22 13.70 9.37 -6.34
N GLU A 23 14.53 8.34 -6.20
CA GLU A 23 14.35 7.07 -6.92
C GLU A 23 13.14 6.31 -6.39
N VAL A 24 13.01 6.22 -5.07
CA VAL A 24 11.84 5.61 -4.41
C VAL A 24 10.55 6.30 -4.84
N GLU A 25 10.55 7.62 -4.95
CA GLU A 25 9.41 8.42 -5.41
C GLU A 25 9.08 8.16 -6.88
N ARG A 26 10.09 8.09 -7.74
CA ARG A 26 9.93 7.70 -9.15
C ARG A 26 9.33 6.31 -9.28
N TYR A 27 9.88 5.30 -8.60
CA TYR A 27 9.34 3.95 -8.60
C TYR A 27 7.90 3.92 -8.08
N SER A 28 7.64 4.68 -7.01
CA SER A 28 6.31 4.86 -6.45
C SER A 28 5.28 5.45 -7.40
N ALA A 29 5.69 6.21 -8.42
CA ALA A 29 4.80 6.87 -9.37
C ALA A 29 4.69 6.11 -10.71
N ASP A 30 5.72 5.35 -11.07
CA ASP A 30 5.82 4.65 -12.36
C ASP A 30 6.13 3.15 -12.16
N PRO A 31 5.14 2.25 -12.35
CA PRO A 31 5.35 0.81 -12.24
C PRO A 31 6.36 0.26 -13.25
N LYS A 32 6.53 0.89 -14.42
CA LYS A 32 7.52 0.43 -15.42
C LYS A 32 8.94 0.73 -14.94
N ALA A 33 9.17 1.92 -14.39
CA ALA A 33 10.46 2.27 -13.80
C ALA A 33 10.82 1.31 -12.64
N PHE A 34 9.84 0.95 -11.81
CA PHE A 34 10.06 -0.02 -10.74
C PHE A 34 10.37 -1.43 -11.27
N LEU A 35 9.63 -1.91 -12.28
CA LEU A 35 9.89 -3.19 -12.93
C LEU A 35 11.30 -3.26 -13.53
N SER A 36 11.73 -2.21 -14.23
CA SER A 36 13.10 -2.15 -14.76
C SER A 36 14.14 -2.22 -13.65
N PHE A 37 13.90 -1.59 -12.50
CA PHE A 37 14.77 -1.71 -11.34
C PHE A 37 14.78 -3.15 -10.78
N LEU A 38 13.62 -3.80 -10.68
CA LEU A 38 13.55 -5.22 -10.28
C LEU A 38 14.33 -6.13 -11.24
N ASP A 39 14.29 -5.84 -12.55
CA ASP A 39 15.06 -6.58 -13.56
C ASP A 39 16.57 -6.45 -13.33
N THR A 40 17.07 -5.26 -12.99
CA THR A 40 18.49 -5.06 -12.66
C THR A 40 18.94 -5.83 -11.42
N LEU A 41 18.00 -6.15 -10.52
CA LEU A 41 18.25 -6.91 -9.30
C LEU A 41 18.01 -8.42 -9.47
N GLY A 42 17.51 -8.86 -10.63
CA GLY A 42 17.10 -10.25 -10.84
C GLY A 42 15.87 -10.66 -10.01
N VAL A 43 15.02 -9.71 -9.63
CA VAL A 43 13.81 -9.97 -8.83
C VAL A 43 12.63 -10.28 -9.75
N GLU A 44 12.11 -11.50 -9.65
CA GLU A 44 11.00 -11.96 -10.49
C GLU A 44 9.68 -11.26 -10.13
N ARG A 45 9.35 -11.19 -8.83
CA ARG A 45 8.07 -10.66 -8.33
C ARG A 45 8.24 -9.81 -7.08
N ALA A 46 7.37 -8.82 -6.91
CA ALA A 46 7.31 -7.95 -5.74
C ALA A 46 5.89 -7.86 -5.19
N GLY A 47 5.76 -8.01 -3.86
CA GLY A 47 4.54 -7.72 -3.13
C GLY A 47 4.47 -6.24 -2.78
N LEU A 48 3.44 -5.54 -3.25
CA LEU A 48 3.19 -4.14 -2.91
C LEU A 48 2.32 -4.06 -1.67
N ILE A 49 2.98 -3.81 -0.54
CA ILE A 49 2.34 -3.72 0.76
C ILE A 49 1.74 -2.34 0.95
N ASN A 50 0.42 -2.28 1.10
CA ASN A 50 -0.31 -1.10 1.61
C ASN A 50 -1.09 -1.48 2.89
N TYR A 51 -1.74 -0.51 3.54
CA TYR A 51 -2.71 -0.73 4.62
C TYR A 51 -3.55 0.55 4.84
N VAL A 52 -4.73 0.42 5.43
CA VAL A 52 -5.63 1.55 5.75
C VAL A 52 -5.35 2.04 7.17
N ALA A 53 -4.92 3.30 7.30
CA ALA A 53 -4.56 3.93 8.57
C ALA A 53 -4.75 5.47 8.51
N PRO A 54 -5.99 5.97 8.37
CA PRO A 54 -6.25 7.39 8.10
C PRO A 54 -5.83 8.30 9.27
N LYS A 55 -5.91 7.81 10.51
CA LYS A 55 -5.60 8.60 11.70
C LYS A 55 -4.11 8.91 11.84
N ILE A 56 -3.25 7.90 11.68
CA ILE A 56 -1.81 8.01 11.96
C ILE A 56 -1.02 8.34 10.69
N ILE A 57 -1.28 7.61 9.59
CA ILE A 57 -0.52 7.73 8.35
C ILE A 57 -1.25 8.58 7.30
N GLY A 58 -2.58 8.50 7.28
CA GLY A 58 -3.43 9.23 6.34
C GLY A 58 -4.00 8.39 5.18
N PHE A 59 -3.55 7.13 5.03
CA PHE A 59 -4.13 6.22 4.04
C PHE A 59 -5.58 5.87 4.39
N THR A 60 -6.50 6.33 3.54
CA THR A 60 -7.93 5.99 3.53
C THR A 60 -8.17 4.71 2.70
N PRO A 61 -9.39 4.13 2.69
CA PRO A 61 -9.68 2.91 1.92
C PRO A 61 -9.30 2.97 0.42
N GLU A 62 -9.30 4.16 -0.19
CA GLU A 62 -8.91 4.40 -1.58
C GLU A 62 -7.45 3.99 -1.89
N VAL A 63 -6.60 3.83 -0.86
CA VAL A 63 -5.24 3.30 -1.01
C VAL A 63 -5.21 1.90 -1.64
N ASN A 64 -6.28 1.12 -1.46
CA ASN A 64 -6.42 -0.21 -2.05
C ASN A 64 -6.60 -0.13 -3.56
N ASP A 65 -7.42 0.81 -4.04
CA ASP A 65 -7.64 1.01 -5.48
C ASP A 65 -6.36 1.51 -6.15
N TRP A 66 -5.60 2.37 -5.46
CA TRP A 66 -4.28 2.79 -5.92
C TRP A 66 -3.32 1.60 -6.06
N SER A 67 -3.26 0.72 -5.05
CA SER A 67 -2.38 -0.47 -5.05
C SER A 67 -2.75 -1.43 -6.19
N ALA A 68 -4.04 -1.72 -6.35
CA ALA A 68 -4.55 -2.56 -7.44
C ALA A 68 -4.23 -1.97 -8.82
N LYS A 69 -4.46 -0.66 -9.00
CA LYS A 69 -4.14 0.05 -10.25
C LYS A 69 -2.65 0.05 -10.56
N TYR A 70 -1.79 0.20 -9.57
CA TYR A 70 -0.34 0.16 -9.77
C TYR A 70 0.09 -1.23 -10.24
N CYS A 71 -0.41 -2.28 -9.57
CA CYS A 71 -0.03 -3.67 -9.85
C CYS A 71 -0.59 -4.19 -11.19
N SER A 72 -1.68 -3.60 -11.71
CA SER A 72 -2.25 -4.02 -13.00
C SER A 72 -1.32 -3.81 -14.20
N ALA A 73 -0.23 -3.05 -14.04
CA ALA A 73 0.80 -2.88 -15.06
C ALA A 73 1.55 -4.19 -15.40
N ALA A 74 1.69 -5.11 -14.43
CA ALA A 74 2.29 -6.44 -14.61
C ALA A 74 1.80 -7.39 -13.51
N PRO A 75 0.54 -7.87 -13.56
CA PRO A 75 -0.11 -8.56 -12.44
C PRO A 75 0.49 -9.94 -12.09
N ASP A 76 1.31 -10.50 -12.97
CA ASP A 76 2.12 -11.70 -12.75
C ASP A 76 3.40 -11.41 -11.95
N ARG A 77 3.89 -10.16 -11.97
CA ARG A 77 5.12 -9.71 -11.30
C ARG A 77 4.86 -8.80 -10.10
N LEU A 78 3.82 -7.97 -10.14
CA LEU A 78 3.46 -7.02 -9.10
C LEU A 78 2.19 -7.51 -8.40
N ILE A 79 2.32 -7.87 -7.14
CA ILE A 79 1.23 -8.49 -6.37
C ILE A 79 0.71 -7.45 -5.38
N ALA A 80 -0.53 -7.03 -5.55
CA ALA A 80 -1.17 -6.09 -4.64
C ALA A 80 -1.54 -6.77 -3.32
N PHE A 81 -1.06 -6.18 -2.23
CA PHE A 81 -1.60 -6.40 -0.89
C PHE A 81 -2.52 -5.21 -0.59
N GLY A 82 -3.62 -5.50 0.10
CA GLY A 82 -4.64 -4.55 0.53
C GLY A 82 -4.63 -4.36 2.04
N GLY A 83 -5.49 -3.46 2.53
CA GLY A 83 -5.78 -3.33 3.96
C GLY A 83 -7.25 -3.05 4.20
N VAL A 84 -7.79 -3.54 5.32
CA VAL A 84 -9.11 -3.17 5.81
C VAL A 84 -8.96 -2.72 7.25
N LEU A 85 -9.65 -1.64 7.60
CA LEU A 85 -9.74 -1.14 8.98
C LEU A 85 -11.23 -1.00 9.34
N PRO A 86 -11.73 -1.76 10.32
CA PRO A 86 -13.09 -1.56 10.81
C PRO A 86 -13.33 -0.11 11.23
N GLY A 87 -14.53 0.42 10.94
CA GLY A 87 -14.89 1.81 11.21
C GLY A 87 -14.48 2.82 10.14
N THR A 88 -13.68 2.44 9.14
CA THR A 88 -13.40 3.31 7.98
C THR A 88 -14.27 3.01 6.75
N VAL A 89 -15.03 1.92 6.80
CA VAL A 89 -15.98 1.49 5.77
C VAL A 89 -17.26 0.98 6.45
N PRO A 90 -18.43 1.03 5.78
CA PRO A 90 -19.70 0.57 6.37
C PRO A 90 -19.73 -0.92 6.71
N ASP A 91 -19.09 -1.76 5.87
CA ASP A 91 -19.05 -3.21 6.03
C ASP A 91 -17.65 -3.73 5.68
N PRO A 92 -16.82 -4.03 6.69
CA PRO A 92 -15.46 -4.54 6.48
C PRO A 92 -15.40 -5.89 5.75
N GLY A 93 -16.40 -6.76 5.95
CA GLY A 93 -16.45 -8.07 5.30
C GLY A 93 -16.70 -7.93 3.80
N ARG A 94 -17.69 -7.11 3.42
CA ARG A 94 -17.92 -6.76 2.01
C ARG A 94 -16.74 -6.04 1.37
N GLU A 95 -15.99 -5.26 2.15
CA GLU A 95 -14.78 -4.63 1.65
C GLU A 95 -13.71 -5.68 1.30
N VAL A 96 -13.49 -6.69 2.15
CA VAL A 96 -12.58 -7.80 1.83
C VAL A 96 -13.00 -8.49 0.52
N ASP A 97 -14.29 -8.76 0.33
CA ASP A 97 -14.81 -9.34 -0.92
C ASP A 97 -14.55 -8.45 -2.13
N ARG A 98 -14.70 -7.13 -1.98
CA ARG A 98 -14.39 -6.15 -3.03
C ARG A 98 -12.90 -6.16 -3.38
N LEU A 99 -12.01 -6.21 -2.38
CA LEU A 99 -10.57 -6.28 -2.60
C LEU A 99 -10.17 -7.55 -3.35
N ALA A 100 -10.74 -8.70 -2.99
CA ALA A 100 -10.52 -9.95 -3.70
C ALA A 100 -10.93 -9.85 -5.19
N LYS A 101 -12.09 -9.22 -5.47
CA LYS A 101 -12.55 -8.96 -6.85
C LYS A 101 -11.64 -8.02 -7.64
N LEU A 102 -10.96 -7.09 -6.97
CA LEU A 102 -9.94 -6.22 -7.58
C LEU A 102 -8.61 -6.94 -7.90
N GLY A 103 -8.48 -8.20 -7.51
CA GLY A 103 -7.25 -8.99 -7.71
C GLY A 103 -6.22 -8.83 -6.59
N ILE A 104 -6.56 -8.15 -5.49
CA ILE A 104 -5.71 -8.13 -4.29
C ILE A 104 -5.68 -9.54 -3.69
N ARG A 105 -4.47 -10.04 -3.41
CA ARG A 105 -4.27 -11.44 -3.00
C ARG A 105 -4.01 -11.64 -1.51
N ALA A 106 -3.80 -10.55 -0.78
CA ALA A 106 -3.49 -10.60 0.65
C ALA A 106 -3.90 -9.30 1.35
N ILE A 107 -4.18 -9.41 2.64
CA ILE A 107 -4.42 -8.27 3.52
C ILE A 107 -3.22 -8.08 4.44
N LYS A 108 -2.71 -6.85 4.50
CA LYS A 108 -1.72 -6.42 5.48
C LYS A 108 -2.42 -5.63 6.58
N MET A 109 -2.12 -6.03 7.82
CA MET A 109 -2.47 -5.26 9.00
C MET A 109 -1.21 -4.65 9.61
N HIS A 110 -1.32 -3.44 10.17
CA HIS A 110 -0.25 -2.74 10.86
C HIS A 110 -0.78 -2.18 12.19
N PRO A 111 -0.82 -3.00 13.25
CA PRO A 111 -1.50 -2.68 14.51
C PRO A 111 -1.17 -1.31 15.11
N SER A 112 0.11 -0.90 15.14
CA SER A 112 0.51 0.40 15.70
C SER A 112 0.01 1.62 14.89
N HIS A 113 -0.24 1.47 13.59
CA HIS A 113 -0.78 2.53 12.73
C HIS A 113 -2.30 2.49 12.63
N GLN A 114 -2.87 1.30 12.80
CA GLN A 114 -4.31 1.06 12.77
C GLN A 114 -4.96 1.19 14.14
N VAL A 115 -4.16 1.28 15.21
CA VAL A 115 -4.60 1.32 16.61
C VAL A 115 -5.48 0.11 16.92
N LEU A 116 -5.00 -1.07 16.53
CA LEU A 116 -5.67 -2.34 16.77
C LEU A 116 -4.89 -3.12 17.83
N SER A 117 -5.58 -3.65 18.83
CA SER A 117 -5.05 -4.75 19.63
C SER A 117 -5.61 -6.09 19.12
N PRO A 118 -4.81 -7.16 19.07
CA PRO A 118 -5.30 -8.49 18.64
C PRO A 118 -6.44 -9.05 19.49
N ASN A 119 -6.64 -8.51 20.70
CA ASN A 119 -7.64 -8.93 21.66
C ASN A 119 -8.73 -7.86 21.92
N ASP A 120 -8.83 -6.84 21.06
CA ASP A 120 -9.96 -5.90 21.13
C ASP A 120 -11.23 -6.60 20.63
N TYR A 121 -12.30 -6.57 21.45
CA TYR A 121 -13.60 -7.21 21.19
C TYR A 121 -14.75 -6.19 21.26
#